data_AF-A0AAW1KSH4-F1
#
_entry.id   AF-A0AAW1KSH4-F1
#
_cell.length_a   1.000
_cell.length_b   1.000
_cell.length_c   1.000
_cell.angle_alpha   90.00
_cell.angle_beta   90.00
_cell.angle_gamma   90.00
#
_symmetry.space_group_name_H-M   'P 1'
#
loop_
_entity.id
_entity.type
_entity.pdbx_description
1 polymer ?
#
loop_
_entity_poly.entity_id
_entity_poly.type
_entity_poly.pdbx_seq_one_letter_code
_entity_poly.pdbx_strand_id
1 'polypeptide(L)'
;MHILKIQEKKKYIMSAFYEGNHWMLIVVCLGLNTVYILDSQQRTQKKLNIKGRLKAAWIMHRVNGGRRNFAKKNQLQVKVIECPQQPEDYECGYYVMKWMYNIIYYY
;
A
#
# COMPACT_ATOMS: atom_id res chain seq x y z
N MET A 1 -18.77 -5.73 -5.09
CA MET A 1 -18.39 -5.50 -3.67
C MET A 1 -16.92 -5.08 -3.62
N HIS A 2 -16.55 -3.98 -2.95
CA HIS A 2 -15.18 -3.42 -3.00
C HIS A 2 -14.20 -4.18 -2.08
N ILE A 3 -12.97 -4.44 -2.53
CA ILE A 3 -11.99 -5.29 -1.82
C ILE A 3 -11.70 -4.83 -0.38
N LEU A 4 -11.60 -3.52 -0.15
CA LEU A 4 -11.41 -2.95 1.19
C LEU A 4 -12.58 -3.23 2.15
N LYS A 5 -13.80 -3.40 1.63
CA LYS A 5 -14.98 -3.75 2.46
C LYS A 5 -14.91 -5.21 2.90
N ILE A 6 -14.49 -6.11 2.01
CA ILE A 6 -14.30 -7.54 2.32
C ILE A 6 -13.23 -7.71 3.42
N GLN A 7 -12.21 -6.86 3.41
CA GLN A 7 -11.05 -6.98 4.28
C GLN A 7 -11.09 -6.04 5.51
N GLU A 8 -12.23 -5.43 5.85
CA GLU A 8 -12.29 -4.40 6.90
C GLU A 8 -11.91 -4.90 8.30
N LYS A 9 -12.09 -6.21 8.55
CA LYS A 9 -11.74 -6.86 9.81
C LYS A 9 -10.24 -7.19 9.92
N LYS A 10 -9.46 -7.03 8.84
CA LYS A 10 -8.02 -7.30 8.84
C LYS A 10 -7.25 -6.12 9.41
N LYS A 11 -6.22 -6.41 10.21
CA LYS A 11 -5.29 -5.42 10.77
C LYS A 11 -4.57 -4.64 9.65
N TYR A 12 -4.23 -5.35 8.56
CA TYR A 12 -3.59 -4.78 7.38
C TYR A 12 -3.99 -5.58 6.12
N ILE A 13 -3.94 -4.92 4.96
CA ILE A 13 -4.10 -5.54 3.64
C ILE A 13 -2.78 -5.37 2.90
N MET A 14 -2.23 -6.46 2.37
CA MET A 14 -1.00 -6.45 1.58
C MET A 14 -1.29 -6.78 0.13
N SER A 15 -0.65 -6.06 -0.79
CA SER A 15 -0.78 -6.31 -2.22
C SER A 15 0.55 -6.07 -2.91
N ALA A 16 0.99 -7.03 -3.71
CA ALA A 16 1.99 -6.77 -4.74
C ALA A 16 1.40 -5.78 -5.76
N PHE A 17 2.20 -4.82 -6.20
CA PHE A 17 1.82 -3.83 -7.20
C PHE A 17 2.92 -3.70 -8.24
N TYR A 18 2.53 -3.73 -9.50
CA TYR A 18 3.44 -3.64 -10.64
C TYR A 18 3.23 -2.33 -11.39
N GLU A 19 4.29 -1.54 -11.54
CA GLU A 19 4.29 -0.31 -12.34
C GLU A 19 5.68 -0.06 -12.94
N GLY A 20 5.73 0.16 -14.25
CA GLY A 20 6.97 0.54 -14.95
C GLY A 20 8.07 -0.52 -14.88
N ASN A 21 7.73 -1.80 -15.08
CA ASN A 21 8.68 -2.93 -14.98
C ASN A 21 9.35 -3.03 -13.61
N HIS A 22 8.55 -2.88 -12.56
CA HIS A 22 9.02 -2.95 -11.18
C HIS A 22 7.89 -3.39 -10.24
N TRP A 23 8.21 -4.29 -9.32
CA TRP A 23 7.30 -4.76 -8.27
C TRP A 23 7.54 -4.00 -6.96
N MET A 24 6.46 -3.54 -6.35
CA MET A 24 6.44 -2.89 -5.05
C MET A 24 5.44 -3.58 -4.13
N LEU A 25 5.64 -3.48 -2.82
CA LEU A 25 4.68 -3.93 -1.84
C LEU A 25 3.86 -2.75 -1.32
N ILE A 26 2.54 -2.89 -1.36
CA ILE A 26 1.60 -1.95 -0.76
C ILE A 26 1.01 -2.58 0.50
N VAL A 27 1.13 -1.88 1.62
CA VAL A 27 0.54 -2.25 2.91
C VAL A 27 -0.48 -1.21 3.32
N VAL A 28 -1.76 -1.55 3.27
CA VAL A 28 -2.87 -0.68 3.69
C VAL A 28 -3.23 -0.98 5.14
N CYS A 29 -3.09 0.01 6.00
CA CYS A 29 -3.57 -0.04 7.38
C CYS A 29 -4.83 0.83 7.51
N LEU A 30 -6.00 0.19 7.53
CA LEU A 30 -7.30 0.86 7.59
C LEU A 30 -7.48 1.63 8.91
N GLY A 31 -7.02 1.08 10.04
CA GLY A 31 -7.14 1.72 11.35
C GLY A 31 -6.31 3.01 11.48
N LEU A 32 -5.17 3.08 10.78
CA LEU A 32 -4.29 4.27 10.77
C LEU A 32 -4.57 5.22 9.60
N ASN A 33 -5.55 4.91 8.73
CA ASN A 33 -5.79 5.62 7.48
C ASN A 33 -4.49 5.81 6.66
N THR A 34 -3.59 4.82 6.67
CA THR A 34 -2.24 4.96 6.09
C THR A 34 -1.93 3.80 5.15
N VAL A 35 -1.30 4.13 4.02
CA VAL A 35 -0.71 3.18 3.09
C VAL A 35 0.81 3.33 3.13
N TYR A 36 1.50 2.22 3.31
CA TYR A 36 2.95 2.13 3.20
C TYR A 36 3.31 1.49 1.87
N ILE A 37 4.27 2.07 1.16
CA ILE A 37 4.83 1.54 -0.08
C ILE A 37 6.28 1.17 0.21
N LEU A 38 6.61 -0.11 0.05
CA LEU A 38 7.98 -0.60 0.11
C LEU A 38 8.44 -0.80 -1.33
N ASP A 39 9.57 -0.17 -1.62
CA ASP A 39 10.16 -0.09 -2.95
C ASP A 39 11.63 -0.49 -2.87
N SER A 40 11.96 -1.69 -3.38
CA SER A 40 13.32 -2.23 -3.34
C SER A 40 14.25 -1.53 -4.33
N GLN A 41 13.72 -0.69 -5.23
CA GLN A 41 14.51 0.05 -6.19
C GLN A 41 14.25 1.53 -5.99
N GLN A 42 15.20 2.27 -5.41
CA GLN A 42 15.14 3.72 -5.24
C GLN A 42 15.17 4.42 -6.61
N ARG A 43 14.04 4.35 -7.34
CA ARG A 43 13.78 5.17 -8.51
C ARG A 43 13.30 6.51 -7.99
N THR A 44 14.19 7.50 -8.06
CA THR A 44 13.96 8.96 -7.93
C THR A 44 12.47 9.27 -7.94
N GLN A 45 11.86 9.36 -6.75
CA GLN A 45 10.42 9.54 -6.46
C GLN A 45 9.53 9.71 -7.70
N LYS A 46 9.40 8.67 -8.54
CA LYS A 46 8.52 8.75 -9.70
C LYS A 46 7.15 9.03 -9.14
N LYS A 47 6.38 9.91 -9.78
CA LYS A 47 4.97 10.12 -9.41
C LYS A 47 4.25 8.78 -9.61
N LEU A 48 4.22 7.93 -8.59
CA LEU A 48 3.56 6.64 -8.63
C LEU A 48 2.07 6.90 -8.89
N ASN A 49 1.53 6.36 -9.98
CA ASN A 49 0.12 6.60 -10.33
C ASN A 49 -0.83 5.92 -9.32
N ILE A 50 -0.29 5.01 -8.51
CA ILE A 50 -0.98 4.32 -7.41
C ILE A 50 -1.67 5.31 -6.45
N LYS A 51 -1.11 6.50 -6.21
CA LYS A 51 -1.65 7.46 -5.23
C LYS A 51 -3.09 7.86 -5.55
N GLY A 52 -3.40 8.11 -6.83
CA GLY A 52 -4.75 8.45 -7.27
C GLY A 52 -5.73 7.30 -7.09
N ARG A 53 -5.31 6.08 -7.46
CA ARG A 53 -6.10 4.85 -7.33
C ARG A 53 -6.41 4.52 -5.87
N LEU A 54 -5.43 4.65 -4.98
CA LEU A 54 -5.60 4.45 -3.53
C LEU A 54 -6.56 5.47 -2.92
N LYS A 55 -6.45 6.75 -3.30
CA LYS A 55 -7.38 7.79 -2.84
C LYS A 55 -8.82 7.50 -3.27
N ALA A 56 -9.04 7.12 -4.54
CA ALA A 56 -10.36 6.76 -5.03
C ALA A 56 -10.95 5.54 -4.29
N ALA A 57 -10.15 4.49 -4.13
CA ALA A 57 -10.52 3.29 -3.37
C ALA A 57 -10.89 3.61 -1.92
N TRP A 58 -10.15 4.52 -1.27
CA TRP A 58 -10.42 4.99 0.08
C TRP A 58 -11.74 5.75 0.20
N ILE A 59 -11.98 6.70 -0.71
CA ILE A 59 -13.22 7.48 -0.74
C ILE A 59 -14.42 6.53 -0.87
N MET A 60 -14.36 5.58 -1.81
CA MET A 60 -15.42 4.58 -1.99
C MET A 60 -15.63 3.72 -0.74
N HIS A 61 -14.55 3.26 -0.08
CA HIS A 61 -14.65 2.50 1.17
C HIS A 61 -15.34 3.30 2.28
N ARG A 62 -14.98 4.57 2.46
CA ARG A 62 -15.58 5.47 3.46
C ARG A 62 -17.07 5.71 3.19
N VAL A 63 -17.43 6.05 1.96
CA VAL A 63 -18.83 6.30 1.56
C VAL A 63 -19.68 5.05 1.76
N ASN A 64 -19.19 3.89 1.33
CA ASN A 64 -19.90 2.61 1.46
C ASN A 64 -20.03 2.12 2.92
N GLY A 65 -19.19 2.62 3.82
CA GLY A 65 -19.27 2.39 5.25
C GLY A 65 -20.09 3.45 6.01
N GLY A 66 -20.80 4.34 5.32
CA GLY A 66 -21.59 5.42 5.93
C GLY A 66 -20.76 6.59 6.49
N ARG A 67 -19.43 6.58 6.31
CA ARG A 67 -18.51 7.56 6.87
C ARG A 67 -18.23 8.71 5.88
N ARG A 68 -19.18 9.63 5.74
CA ARG A 68 -19.09 10.77 4.79
C ARG A 68 -18.27 11.97 5.29
N ASN A 69 -17.71 11.90 6.50
CA ASN A 69 -16.83 12.96 7.01
C ASN A 69 -15.42 12.83 6.41
N PHE A 70 -15.01 13.82 5.60
CA PHE A 70 -13.71 13.89 4.93
C PHE A 70 -12.73 14.89 5.57
N ALA A 71 -12.91 15.21 6.86
CA ALA A 71 -11.95 16.02 7.61
C ALA A 71 -10.51 15.50 7.44
N LYS A 72 -9.52 16.39 7.54
CA LYS A 72 -8.09 16.07 7.30
C LYS A 72 -7.60 14.83 8.05
N LYS A 73 -8.05 14.62 9.29
CA LYS A 73 -7.74 13.43 10.11
C LYS A 73 -8.23 12.09 9.53
N ASN A 74 -9.22 12.14 8.63
CA ASN A 74 -9.83 10.99 7.97
C ASN A 74 -9.29 10.75 6.54
N GLN A 75 -8.32 11.56 6.09
CA GLN A 75 -7.70 11.40 4.78
C GLN A 75 -6.69 10.25 4.80
N LEU A 76 -6.60 9.54 3.68
CA LEU A 76 -5.59 8.51 3.47
C LEU A 76 -4.21 9.15 3.35
N GLN A 77 -3.28 8.77 4.23
CA GLN A 77 -1.87 9.10 4.12
C GLN A 77 -1.18 8.03 3.27
N VAL A 78 -0.31 8.44 2.34
CA VAL A 78 0.52 7.51 1.56
C VAL A 78 1.98 7.82 1.85
N LYS A 79 2.70 6.83 2.37
CA LYS A 79 4.10 6.93 2.78
C LYS A 79 4.92 5.92 1.98
N VAL A 80 5.95 6.40 1.31
CA VAL A 80 7.01 5.52 0.79
C VAL A 80 8.00 5.36 1.93
N ILE A 81 8.30 4.12 2.31
CA ILE A 81 9.19 3.84 3.44
C ILE A 81 10.56 3.39 2.96
N GLU A 82 11.59 3.81 3.67
CA GLU A 82 12.93 3.28 3.47
C GLU A 82 12.94 1.78 3.79
N CYS A 83 13.55 1.01 2.90
CA CYS A 83 13.62 -0.44 3.00
C CYS A 83 14.89 -0.96 2.29
N PRO A 84 15.31 -2.20 2.57
CA PRO A 84 16.46 -2.81 1.90
C PRO A 84 16.33 -2.75 0.38
N GLN A 85 17.39 -2.32 -0.28
CA GLN A 85 17.42 -2.17 -1.73
C GLN A 85 17.90 -3.46 -2.38
N GLN A 86 17.39 -3.74 -3.58
CA GLN A 86 17.87 -4.83 -4.42
C GLN A 86 19.22 -4.47 -5.04
N PRO A 87 20.13 -5.45 -5.19
CA PRO A 87 21.43 -5.20 -5.81
C PRO A 87 21.30 -4.98 -7.32
N GLU A 88 20.44 -5.76 -7.98
CA GLU A 88 20.22 -5.71 -9.43
C GLU A 88 18.77 -5.34 -9.78
N ASP A 89 18.40 -5.34 -11.06
CA ASP A 89 17.07 -4.86 -11.49
C ASP A 89 15.95 -5.91 -11.47
N TYR A 90 16.22 -7.16 -11.06
CA TYR A 90 15.30 -8.30 -11.28
C TYR A 90 14.76 -8.95 -10.00
N GLU A 91 15.23 -8.56 -8.81
CA GLU A 91 14.85 -9.17 -7.54
C GLU A 91 13.60 -8.55 -6.90
N CYS A 92 13.01 -7.53 -7.52
CA CYS A 92 11.89 -6.77 -6.93
C CYS A 92 10.73 -7.66 -6.46
N GLY A 93 10.37 -8.68 -7.24
CA GLY A 93 9.34 -9.65 -6.85
C GLY A 93 9.72 -10.48 -5.62
N TYR A 94 11.00 -10.88 -5.49
CA TYR A 94 11.52 -11.57 -4.31
C TYR A 94 11.44 -10.70 -3.06
N TYR A 95 11.83 -9.43 -3.15
CA TYR A 95 11.75 -8.49 -2.02
C TYR A 95 10.29 -8.30 -1.55
N VAL A 96 9.33 -8.15 -2.48
CA VAL A 96 7.90 -8.08 -2.15
C VAL A 96 7.45 -9.29 -1.35
N MET A 97 7.76 -10.51 -1.83
CA MET A 97 7.36 -11.74 -1.14
C MET A 97 8.06 -11.90 0.22
N LYS A 98 9.36 -11.59 0.29
CA LYS A 98 10.15 -11.63 1.54
C LYS A 98 9.59 -10.69 2.59
N TRP A 99 9.20 -9.47 2.21
CA TRP A 99 8.57 -8.54 3.15
C TRP A 99 7.18 -9.00 3.59
N MET A 100 6.36 -9.54 2.69
CA MET A 100 5.06 -10.12 3.09
C MET A 100 5.23 -11.24 4.10
N TYR A 101 6.19 -12.15 3.88
CA TYR A 101 6.54 -13.20 4.82
C TYR A 101 6.98 -12.59 6.16
N ASN A 102 7.89 -11.62 6.14
CA ASN A 102 8.39 -11.02 7.37
C ASN A 102 7.31 -10.30 8.18
N ILE A 103 6.41 -9.57 7.51
CA ILE A 103 5.28 -8.88 8.16
C ILE A 103 4.31 -9.87 8.81
N ILE A 104 4.14 -11.07 8.25
CA ILE A 104 3.22 -12.06 8.81
C ILE A 104 3.83 -12.79 10.01
N TYR A 105 5.12 -13.11 9.95
CA TYR A 105 5.75 -14.02 10.90
C TYR A 105 6.61 -13.33 11.97
N TYR A 106 7.02 -12.08 11.75
CA TYR A 106 7.92 -11.37 12.66
C TYR A 106 7.38 -10.03 13.17
N TYR A 107 6.18 -9.58 12.75
CA TYR A 107 5.54 -8.31 13.15
C TYR A 107 4.03 -8.44 13.38
#